data_AF-A0A1Y0MBT4-F1
#
_entry.id   AF-A0A1Y0MBT4-F1
#
_cell.length_a   1.000
_cell.length_b   1.000
_cell.length_c   1.000
_cell.angle_alpha   90.00
_cell.angle_beta   90.00
_cell.angle_gamma   90.00
#
_symmetry.space_group_name_H-M   'P 1'
#
loop_
_entity.id
_entity.type
_entity.pdbx_description
1 polymer ?
#
loop_
_entity_poly.entity_id
_entity_poly.type
_entity_poly.pdbx_seq_one_letter_code
_entity_poly.pdbx_strand_id
1 'polypeptide(L)'
;MIRFFRSISIDKVVFSFLLIVFYSCKPKMALPDPFEAGWKGEKVCEVLEDNAALRVLKCTFAPGVGHEKHYHNKHFGYTLVGSRFKIKDTTGAREVNVPTGYSFSNEDVSWHEVLNIGDEIAVFLIIEPK
;
A
#
# COMPACT_ATOMS: atom_id res chain seq x y z
N MET A 1 63.03 -28.01 -2.31
CA MET A 1 61.56 -27.79 -2.27
C MET A 1 61.25 -26.69 -1.27
N ILE A 2 61.15 -25.43 -1.72
CA ILE A 2 60.84 -24.29 -0.85
C ILE A 2 59.31 -24.14 -0.80
N ARG A 3 58.72 -24.32 0.38
CA ARG A 3 57.29 -24.10 0.64
C ARG A 3 57.04 -22.60 0.80
N PHE A 4 56.31 -22.00 -0.14
CA PHE A 4 55.78 -20.65 0.00
C PHE A 4 54.58 -20.68 0.96
N PHE A 5 54.80 -20.31 2.23
CA PHE A 5 53.71 -19.91 3.11
C PHE A 5 53.29 -18.49 2.73
N ARG A 6 52.15 -18.36 2.06
CA ARG A 6 51.52 -17.07 1.77
C ARG A 6 50.94 -16.53 3.08
N SER A 7 51.61 -15.55 3.67
CA SER A 7 51.06 -14.75 4.77
C SER A 7 49.75 -14.11 4.32
N ILE A 8 48.63 -14.53 4.91
CA ILE A 8 47.36 -13.84 4.77
C ILE A 8 47.50 -12.57 5.61
N SER A 9 47.67 -11.42 4.94
CA SER A 9 47.73 -10.11 5.59
C SER A 9 46.43 -9.88 6.37
N ILE A 10 46.59 -9.71 7.68
CA ILE A 10 45.52 -9.50 8.67
C ILE A 10 44.67 -8.27 8.27
N ASP A 11 45.27 -7.30 7.57
CA ASP A 11 44.60 -6.10 7.06
C ASP A 11 43.46 -6.42 6.08
N LYS A 12 43.59 -7.50 5.30
CA LYS A 12 42.55 -7.92 4.33
C LYS A 12 41.34 -8.56 4.99
N VAL A 13 41.52 -9.17 6.17
CA VAL A 13 40.42 -9.82 6.92
C VAL A 13 39.58 -8.77 7.65
N VAL A 14 40.21 -7.73 8.20
CA VAL A 14 39.52 -6.63 8.91
C VAL A 14 38.65 -5.82 7.95
N PHE A 15 39.13 -5.57 6.72
CA PHE A 15 38.36 -4.83 5.71
C PHE A 15 37.11 -5.58 5.23
N SER A 16 37.17 -6.92 5.19
CA SER A 16 36.03 -7.76 4.80
C SER A 16 34.94 -7.84 5.88
N PHE A 17 35.28 -7.63 7.16
CA PHE A 17 34.30 -7.69 8.25
C PHE A 17 33.51 -6.38 8.42
N LEU A 18 34.13 -5.23 8.06
CA LEU A 18 33.48 -3.91 8.14
C LEU A 18 32.33 -3.73 7.12
N LEU A 19 32.39 -4.41 5.97
CA LEU A 19 31.39 -4.34 4.90
C LEU A 19 30.07 -5.04 5.25
N ILE A 20 30.05 -5.94 6.23
CA ILE A 20 28.86 -6.72 6.60
C ILE A 20 27.94 -5.93 7.56
N VAL A 21 28.46 -4.95 8.29
CA VAL A 21 27.72 -4.22 9.34
C VAL A 21 26.70 -3.21 8.77
N PHE A 22 26.81 -2.81 7.49
CA PHE A 22 25.94 -1.79 6.89
C PHE A 22 24.66 -2.33 6.22
N TYR A 23 24.44 -3.65 6.15
CA TYR A 23 23.27 -4.22 5.46
C TYR A 23 22.01 -4.39 6.32
N SER A 24 22.03 -4.03 7.60
CA SER A 24 20.93 -4.35 8.54
C SER A 24 19.93 -3.21 8.80
N CYS A 25 19.91 -2.16 7.97
CA CYS A 25 18.85 -1.16 8.03
C CYS A 25 17.76 -1.50 7.01
N LYS A 26 16.77 -2.32 7.39
CA LYS A 26 15.52 -2.40 6.63
C LYS A 26 14.75 -1.09 6.87
N PRO A 27 14.41 -0.29 5.84
CA PRO A 27 13.51 0.82 6.03
C PRO A 27 12.22 0.29 6.64
N LYS A 28 11.76 0.90 7.73
CA LYS A 28 10.43 0.67 8.28
C LYS A 28 9.48 1.18 7.21
N MET A 29 9.02 0.29 6.32
CA MET A 29 8.15 0.67 5.20
C MET A 29 6.99 1.49 5.76
N ALA A 30 6.96 2.78 5.41
CA ALA A 30 5.70 3.52 5.45
C ALA A 30 4.71 2.69 4.62
N LEU A 31 3.47 2.54 5.10
CA LEU A 31 2.48 1.83 4.30
C LEU A 31 2.36 2.55 2.94
N PRO A 32 2.09 1.81 1.86
CA PRO A 32 1.94 2.41 0.53
C PRO A 32 0.80 3.42 0.52
N ASP A 33 0.83 4.33 -0.46
CA ASP A 33 -0.33 5.15 -0.79
C ASP A 33 -1.40 4.30 -1.51
N PRO A 34 -2.65 4.80 -1.67
CA PRO A 34 -3.74 4.01 -2.24
C PRO A 34 -3.48 3.53 -3.68
N PHE A 35 -2.72 4.26 -4.49
CA PHE A 35 -2.41 3.85 -5.85
C PHE A 35 -1.33 2.76 -5.93
N GLU A 36 -0.34 2.83 -5.04
CA GLU A 36 0.69 1.79 -4.90
C GLU A 36 0.16 0.53 -4.23
N ALA A 37 -0.77 0.69 -3.29
CA ALA A 37 -1.43 -0.42 -2.63
C ALA A 37 -2.28 -1.22 -3.63
N GLY A 38 -2.17 -2.54 -3.56
CA GLY A 38 -2.88 -3.47 -4.41
C GLY A 38 -3.66 -4.49 -3.60
N TRP A 39 -3.97 -5.62 -4.24
CA TRP A 39 -4.46 -6.82 -3.58
C TRP A 39 -3.62 -8.01 -4.01
N LYS A 40 -2.86 -8.60 -3.08
CA LYS A 40 -1.97 -9.73 -3.35
C LYS A 40 -0.95 -9.42 -4.47
N GLY A 41 -0.46 -8.18 -4.48
CA GLY A 41 0.49 -7.68 -5.47
C GLY A 41 -0.12 -7.16 -6.78
N GLU A 42 -1.43 -7.30 -6.99
CA GLU A 42 -2.11 -6.81 -8.19
C GLU A 42 -2.71 -5.42 -7.97
N LYS A 43 -2.64 -4.54 -8.96
CA LYS A 43 -3.25 -3.20 -8.88
C LYS A 43 -4.77 -3.28 -8.90
N VAL A 44 -5.40 -2.49 -8.03
CA VAL A 44 -6.87 -2.38 -7.94
C VAL A 44 -7.39 -0.99 -8.30
N CYS A 45 -6.49 -0.02 -8.45
CA CYS A 45 -6.80 1.35 -8.86
C CYS A 45 -6.03 1.75 -10.12
N GLU A 46 -6.65 2.59 -10.95
CA GLU A 46 -6.02 3.26 -12.07
C GLU A 46 -6.15 4.79 -11.92
N VAL A 47 -5.18 5.52 -12.48
CA VAL A 47 -5.20 6.98 -12.49
C VAL A 47 -6.08 7.45 -13.64
N LEU A 48 -7.08 8.28 -13.32
CA LEU A 48 -7.91 8.96 -14.32
C LEU A 48 -7.41 10.37 -14.64
N GLU A 49 -6.91 11.07 -13.62
CA GLU A 49 -6.38 12.43 -13.72
C GLU A 49 -5.28 12.60 -12.66
N ASP A 50 -4.18 13.26 -13.02
CA ASP A 50 -3.11 13.59 -12.08
C ASP A 50 -2.43 14.89 -12.50
N ASN A 51 -2.73 15.99 -11.79
CA ASN A 51 -2.23 17.33 -12.11
C ASN A 51 -1.66 18.02 -10.85
N ALA A 52 -1.38 19.32 -10.93
CA ALA A 52 -0.78 20.06 -9.82
C ALA A 52 -1.72 20.26 -8.61
N ALA A 53 -3.04 20.19 -8.81
CA ALA A 53 -4.03 20.46 -7.78
C ALA A 53 -4.59 19.19 -7.13
N LEU A 54 -4.73 18.10 -7.89
CA LEU A 54 -5.34 16.86 -7.40
C LEU A 54 -4.92 15.63 -8.22
N ARG A 55 -5.24 14.46 -7.65
CA ARG A 55 -5.24 13.15 -8.31
C ARG A 55 -6.63 12.53 -8.21
N VAL A 56 -7.09 11.88 -9.28
CA VAL A 56 -8.31 11.07 -9.31
C VAL A 56 -7.96 9.63 -9.64
N LEU A 57 -8.38 8.72 -8.77
CA LEU A 57 -8.24 7.28 -8.96
C LEU A 57 -9.61 6.64 -9.21
N LYS A 58 -9.67 5.66 -10.11
CA LYS A 58 -10.79 4.72 -10.18
C LYS A 58 -10.35 3.38 -9.61
N CYS A 59 -10.97 2.97 -8.52
CA CYS A 59 -10.67 1.71 -7.85
C CYS A 59 -11.78 0.69 -8.08
N THR A 60 -11.43 -0.53 -8.47
CA THR A 60 -12.37 -1.60 -8.83
C THR A 60 -12.08 -2.84 -7.99
N PHE A 61 -13.10 -3.34 -7.30
CA PHE A 61 -13.00 -4.47 -6.39
C PHE A 61 -14.04 -5.52 -6.76
N ALA A 62 -13.62 -6.59 -7.44
CA ALA A 62 -14.47 -7.75 -7.63
C ALA A 62 -14.77 -8.46 -6.29
N PRO A 63 -15.79 -9.33 -6.21
CA PRO A 63 -16.00 -10.18 -5.04
C PRO A 63 -14.73 -10.91 -4.60
N GLY A 64 -14.36 -10.79 -3.32
CA GLY A 64 -13.13 -11.38 -2.76
C GLY A 64 -11.84 -10.61 -3.08
N VAL A 65 -11.92 -9.49 -3.80
CA VAL A 65 -10.81 -8.56 -4.02
C VAL A 65 -10.90 -7.43 -3.00
N GLY A 66 -9.76 -7.03 -2.47
CA GLY A 66 -9.65 -6.00 -1.46
C GLY A 66 -8.62 -4.95 -1.82
N HIS A 67 -8.15 -4.24 -0.80
CA HIS A 67 -7.02 -3.31 -0.87
C HIS A 67 -6.20 -3.58 0.39
N GLU A 68 -4.93 -3.94 0.20
CA GLU A 68 -4.02 -4.21 1.31
C GLU A 68 -3.90 -3.01 2.23
N LYS A 69 -3.49 -3.26 3.47
CA LYS A 69 -3.31 -2.21 4.47
C LYS A 69 -2.46 -1.05 3.94
N HIS A 70 -3.06 0.12 3.82
CA HIS A 70 -2.43 1.33 3.28
C HIS A 70 -2.89 2.57 4.03
N TYR A 71 -2.22 3.71 3.81
CA TYR A 71 -2.68 5.01 4.33
C TYR A 71 -3.38 5.79 3.24
N HIS A 72 -4.40 6.56 3.62
CA HIS A 72 -4.96 7.62 2.78
C HIS A 72 -4.53 8.98 3.28
N ASN A 73 -4.18 9.87 2.35
CA ASN A 73 -4.27 11.31 2.60
C ASN A 73 -5.75 11.73 2.68
N LYS A 74 -5.99 12.99 3.00
CA LYS A 74 -7.35 13.56 2.92
C LYS A 74 -7.91 13.33 1.52
N HIS A 75 -9.13 12.83 1.44
CA HIS A 75 -9.76 12.56 0.16
C HIS A 75 -11.27 12.62 0.25
N PHE A 76 -11.88 12.86 -0.90
CA PHE A 76 -13.29 12.63 -1.14
C PHE A 76 -13.47 11.36 -1.97
N GLY A 77 -14.45 10.54 -1.62
CA GLY A 77 -14.79 9.32 -2.35
C GLY A 77 -16.23 9.34 -2.84
N TYR A 78 -16.43 8.79 -4.03
CA TYR A 78 -17.76 8.58 -4.62
C TYR A 78 -17.93 7.14 -5.12
N THR A 79 -19.00 6.49 -4.70
CA THR A 79 -19.29 5.10 -5.03
C THR A 79 -20.09 5.02 -6.33
N LEU A 80 -19.43 4.68 -7.44
CA LEU A 80 -20.08 4.46 -8.73
C LEU A 80 -20.92 3.17 -8.71
N VAL A 81 -20.40 2.11 -8.09
CA VAL A 81 -21.12 0.85 -7.85
C VAL A 81 -20.77 0.37 -6.45
N GLY A 82 -21.80 0.18 -5.62
CA GLY A 82 -21.68 -0.25 -4.23
C GLY A 82 -21.59 -1.77 -4.05
N SER A 83 -21.12 -2.19 -2.88
CA SER A 83 -21.13 -3.59 -2.42
C SER A 83 -21.01 -3.64 -0.89
N ARG A 84 -20.93 -4.84 -0.33
CA ARG A 84 -20.63 -5.07 1.09
C ARG A 84 -19.12 -5.26 1.30
N PHE A 85 -18.56 -4.49 2.22
CA PHE A 85 -17.13 -4.49 2.52
C PHE A 85 -16.86 -4.90 3.96
N LYS A 86 -15.80 -5.69 4.17
CA LYS A 86 -15.13 -5.80 5.45
C LYS A 86 -14.02 -4.75 5.50
N ILE A 87 -14.09 -3.86 6.47
CA ILE A 87 -13.13 -2.77 6.65
C ILE A 87 -12.43 -3.00 7.98
N LYS A 88 -11.09 -2.90 7.98
CA LYS A 88 -10.27 -2.90 9.18
C LYS A 88 -9.47 -1.61 9.25
N ASP A 89 -9.57 -0.90 10.36
CA ASP A 89 -8.84 0.35 10.61
C ASP A 89 -8.42 0.46 12.09
N THR A 90 -8.06 1.66 12.53
CA THR A 90 -7.63 1.96 13.91
C THR A 90 -8.68 1.63 14.96
N THR A 91 -9.96 1.56 14.60
CA THR A 91 -11.07 1.30 15.52
C THR A 91 -11.45 -0.19 15.62
N GLY A 92 -10.90 -1.03 14.74
CA GLY A 92 -11.18 -2.47 14.68
C GLY A 92 -11.63 -2.90 13.29
N ALA A 93 -12.38 -4.01 13.23
CA ALA A 93 -12.93 -4.53 11.97
C ALA A 93 -14.46 -4.49 12.00
N ARG A 94 -15.08 -4.10 10.88
CA ARG A 94 -16.54 -4.02 10.71
C ARG A 94 -16.95 -4.42 9.29
N GLU A 95 -18.18 -4.87 9.13
CA GLU A 95 -18.82 -5.03 7.83
C GLU A 95 -19.73 -3.85 7.55
N VAL A 96 -19.66 -3.30 6.33
CA VAL A 96 -20.41 -2.12 5.93
C VAL A 96 -20.99 -2.35 4.54
N ASN A 97 -22.27 -2.05 4.37
CA ASN A 97 -22.87 -1.91 3.05
C ASN A 97 -22.57 -0.50 2.53
N VAL A 98 -21.85 -0.39 1.43
CA VAL A 98 -21.56 0.89 0.78
C VAL A 98 -22.51 1.05 -0.40
N PRO A 99 -23.47 2.00 -0.36
CA PRO A 99 -24.48 2.14 -1.42
C PRO A 99 -23.90 2.73 -2.71
N THR A 100 -24.46 2.34 -3.85
CA THR A 100 -24.27 3.06 -5.11
C THR A 100 -24.74 4.52 -4.98
N GLY A 101 -23.95 5.45 -5.50
CA GLY A 101 -24.21 6.89 -5.42
C GLY A 101 -23.87 7.53 -4.08
N TYR A 102 -23.30 6.77 -3.13
CA TYR A 102 -22.86 7.30 -1.84
C TYR A 102 -21.57 8.10 -1.98
N SER A 103 -21.46 9.18 -1.19
CA SER A 103 -20.25 9.99 -1.07
C SER A 103 -19.71 9.95 0.34
N PHE A 104 -18.39 10.02 0.49
CA PHE A 104 -17.73 10.08 1.78
C PHE A 104 -16.50 11.00 1.71
N SER A 105 -16.10 11.53 2.87
CA SER A 105 -14.84 12.26 3.02
C SER A 105 -14.07 11.67 4.18
N ASN A 106 -12.74 11.65 4.06
CA ASN A 106 -11.84 11.39 5.16
C ASN A 106 -10.93 12.59 5.34
N GLU A 107 -11.05 13.28 6.47
CA GLU A 107 -10.33 14.52 6.78
C GLU A 107 -9.00 14.26 7.49
N ASP A 108 -8.74 13.02 7.90
CA ASP A 108 -7.56 12.63 8.67
C ASP A 108 -6.75 11.56 7.94
N VAL A 109 -5.42 11.65 8.07
CA VAL A 109 -4.53 10.59 7.59
C VAL A 109 -4.73 9.36 8.46
N SER A 110 -5.26 8.30 7.88
CA SER A 110 -5.60 7.06 8.57
C SER A 110 -5.28 5.86 7.70
N TRP A 111 -4.96 4.74 8.33
CA TRP A 111 -4.78 3.48 7.60
C TRP A 111 -6.08 2.70 7.59
N HIS A 112 -6.30 1.98 6.50
CA HIS A 112 -7.30 0.92 6.48
C HIS A 112 -6.85 -0.24 5.59
N GLU A 113 -7.54 -1.36 5.73
CA GLU A 113 -7.54 -2.50 4.81
C GLU A 113 -9.00 -2.81 4.50
N VAL A 114 -9.32 -3.05 3.23
CA VAL A 114 -10.69 -3.33 2.80
C VAL A 114 -10.75 -4.63 2.01
N LEU A 115 -11.89 -5.32 2.10
CA LEU A 115 -12.18 -6.52 1.32
C LEU A 115 -13.64 -6.46 0.86
N ASN A 116 -13.90 -6.56 -0.44
CA ASN A 116 -15.24 -6.76 -0.94
C ASN A 116 -15.70 -8.19 -0.59
N ILE A 117 -16.68 -8.29 0.32
CA ILE A 117 -17.30 -9.54 0.77
C ILE A 117 -18.73 -9.70 0.23
N GLY A 118 -19.17 -8.78 -0.63
CA GLY A 118 -20.40 -8.88 -1.39
C GLY A 118 -20.23 -9.70 -2.66
N ASP A 119 -21.29 -9.70 -3.46
CA ASP A 119 -21.46 -10.42 -4.71
C ASP A 119 -21.30 -9.53 -5.95
N GLU A 120 -21.36 -8.20 -5.79
CA GLU A 120 -21.20 -7.23 -6.87
C GLU A 120 -19.75 -6.73 -7.02
N ILE A 121 -19.39 -6.36 -8.25
CA ILE A 121 -18.15 -5.60 -8.50
C ILE A 121 -18.37 -4.16 -8.04
N ALA A 122 -17.61 -3.75 -7.04
CA ALA A 122 -17.65 -2.38 -6.55
C ALA A 122 -16.69 -1.48 -7.32
N VAL A 123 -17.11 -0.24 -7.56
CA VAL A 123 -16.30 0.76 -8.28
C VAL A 123 -16.39 2.10 -7.54
N PHE A 124 -15.24 2.70 -7.29
CA PHE A 124 -15.11 3.97 -6.57
C PHE A 124 -14.29 4.96 -7.38
N LEU A 125 -14.65 6.23 -7.26
CA LEU A 125 -13.77 7.35 -7.55
C LEU A 125 -13.19 7.87 -6.24
N ILE A 126 -11.88 8.00 -6.18
CA ILE A 126 -11.16 8.60 -5.05
C ILE A 126 -10.49 9.87 -5.56
N ILE A 127 -10.80 11.00 -4.94
CA ILE A 127 -10.30 12.32 -5.30
C ILE A 127 -9.42 12.83 -4.17
N GLU A 128 -8.14 12.98 -4.47
CA GLU A 128 -7.07 13.29 -3.52
C GLU A 128 -6.48 14.67 -3.86
N PRO A 129 -6.76 15.71 -3.07
CA PRO A 129 -6.08 17.00 -3.20
C PRO A 129 -4.58 16.88 -2.93
N LYS A 130 -3.77 17.70 -3.60
CA LYS A 130 -2.30 17.79 -3.40
C LYS A 130 -1.88 18.97 -2.54
#